data_AF-A0A920HKC9-F1
#
_entry.id   AF-A0A920HKC9-F1
#
_cell.length_a   1.000
_cell.length_b   1.000
_cell.length_c   1.000
_cell.angle_alpha   90.00
_cell.angle_beta   90.00
_cell.angle_gamma   90.00
#
_symmetry.space_group_name_H-M   'P 1'
#
loop_
_entity.id
_entity.type
_entity.pdbx_description
1 polymer ?
#
loop_
_entity_poly.entity_id
_entity_poly.type
_entity_poly.pdbx_seq_one_letter_code
_entity_poly.pdbx_strand_id
1 'polypeptide(L)'
;MPLKHLGYKSVVVNISDIISMNVKPSHVLVSIAVSNRFKIDAIEEIYDGIKHACSYYSVDLIGGDTTSSNKGLMISVTCIGNTNSEKITLRKGANENDLLVVSGDLGSAYMGLQVLERKKFLRLILNLNQTFLTTVIVSRDS
;
A
#
# COMPACT_ATOMS: atom_id res chain seq x y z
N MET A 1 5.34 -4.78 -9.10
CA MET A 1 4.06 -4.81 -8.35
C MET A 1 3.13 -3.88 -9.10
N PRO A 2 1.85 -4.21 -9.34
CA PRO A 2 0.97 -3.30 -10.06
C PRO A 2 0.80 -2.05 -9.19
N LEU A 3 1.26 -0.89 -9.65
CA LEU A 3 1.33 0.32 -8.82
C LEU A 3 -0.07 0.83 -8.43
N LYS A 4 -1.06 0.48 -9.23
CA LYS A 4 -2.48 0.60 -8.91
C LYS A 4 -2.87 -0.04 -7.57
N HIS A 5 -2.40 -1.26 -7.28
CA HIS A 5 -2.72 -1.88 -5.98
C HIS A 5 -1.99 -1.20 -4.82
N LEU A 6 -0.81 -0.61 -5.07
CA LEU A 6 -0.12 0.19 -4.06
C LEU A 6 -0.96 1.41 -3.69
N GLY A 7 -1.39 2.20 -4.68
CA GLY A 7 -2.25 3.36 -4.46
C GLY A 7 -3.56 3.02 -3.76
N TYR A 8 -4.24 1.95 -4.20
CA TYR A 8 -5.45 1.47 -3.55
C TYR A 8 -5.20 1.12 -2.08
N LYS A 9 -4.18 0.30 -1.81
CA LYS A 9 -3.86 -0.14 -0.44
C LYS A 9 -3.47 1.03 0.47
N SER A 10 -2.73 2.01 -0.03
CA SER A 10 -2.32 3.20 0.73
C SER A 10 -3.52 3.99 1.29
N VAL A 11 -4.62 4.06 0.56
CA VAL A 11 -5.86 4.71 1.03
C VAL A 11 -6.62 3.80 2.00
N VAL A 12 -6.83 2.54 1.62
CA VAL A 12 -7.67 1.61 2.39
C VAL A 12 -7.16 1.37 3.80
N VAL A 13 -5.84 1.31 4.00
CA VAL A 13 -5.28 1.14 5.36
C VAL A 13 -5.66 2.31 6.29
N ASN A 14 -5.68 3.54 5.78
CA ASN A 14 -6.06 4.72 6.56
C ASN A 14 -7.58 4.79 6.79
N ILE A 15 -8.37 4.40 5.79
CA ILE A 15 -9.83 4.26 5.95
C ILE A 15 -10.16 3.21 7.01
N SER A 16 -9.44 2.08 7.04
CA SER A 16 -9.61 1.02 8.03
C SER A 16 -9.43 1.54 9.46
N ASP A 17 -8.45 2.40 9.69
CA ASP A 17 -8.23 2.99 11.01
C ASP A 17 -9.42 3.86 11.44
N ILE A 18 -9.95 4.70 10.55
CA ILE A 18 -11.13 5.55 10.83
C ILE A 18 -12.37 4.70 11.11
N ILE A 19 -12.64 3.69 10.29
CA ILE A 19 -13.80 2.79 10.48
C ILE A 19 -13.67 1.99 11.78
N SER A 20 -12.45 1.57 12.17
CA SER A 20 -12.22 0.85 13.43
C SER A 20 -12.59 1.65 14.68
N MET A 21 -12.65 2.99 14.57
CA MET A 21 -13.06 3.88 15.65
C MET A 21 -14.56 4.24 15.59
N ASN A 22 -15.34 3.55 14.76
CA ASN A 22 -16.75 3.82 14.48
C ASN A 22 -16.98 5.24 13.91
N VAL A 23 -16.01 5.71 13.11
CA VAL A 23 -16.05 7.00 12.42
C VAL A 23 -16.39 6.76 10.96
N LYS A 24 -17.31 7.57 10.40
CA LYS A 24 -17.60 7.54 8.96
C LYS A 24 -16.53 8.37 8.22
N PRO A 25 -15.72 7.78 7.33
CA PRO A 25 -14.75 8.53 6.54
C PRO A 25 -15.48 9.47 5.57
N SER A 26 -14.91 10.64 5.34
CA SER A 26 -15.47 11.68 4.48
C SER A 26 -14.47 12.18 3.44
N HIS A 27 -13.22 12.43 3.84
CA HIS A 27 -12.21 12.97 2.95
C HIS A 27 -10.84 12.31 3.13
N VAL A 28 -10.01 12.36 2.09
CA VAL A 28 -8.59 11.99 2.13
C VAL A 28 -7.72 13.04 1.47
N LEU A 29 -6.53 13.22 2.02
CA LEU A 29 -5.43 13.98 1.44
C LEU A 29 -4.28 13.02 1.14
N VAL A 30 -3.66 13.12 -0.03
CA VAL A 30 -2.57 12.23 -0.43
C VAL A 30 -1.37 13.01 -0.93
N SER A 31 -0.27 12.97 -0.17
CA SER A 31 1.00 13.56 -0.58
C SER A 31 1.96 12.47 -1.06
N ILE A 32 2.50 12.63 -2.27
CA ILE A 32 3.41 11.69 -2.90
C ILE A 32 4.76 12.36 -3.12
N ALA A 33 5.83 11.72 -2.66
CA ALA A 33 7.20 12.11 -3.00
C ALA A 33 7.83 11.03 -3.88
N VAL A 34 8.34 11.41 -5.07
CA VAL A 34 8.87 10.45 -6.06
C VAL A 34 10.29 10.83 -6.49
N SER A 35 11.13 9.84 -6.74
CA SER A 35 12.43 10.07 -7.37
C SER A 35 12.31 10.15 -8.88
N ASN A 36 13.30 10.78 -9.53
CA ASN A 36 13.38 10.91 -10.99
C ASN A 36 13.47 9.56 -11.75
N ARG A 37 13.57 8.43 -11.04
CA ARG A 37 13.58 7.08 -11.61
C ARG A 37 12.17 6.57 -11.94
N PHE A 38 11.13 7.23 -11.43
CA PHE A 38 9.74 6.88 -11.72
C PHE A 38 9.27 7.62 -12.97
N LYS A 39 8.67 6.88 -13.89
CA LYS A 39 7.98 7.46 -15.05
C LYS A 39 6.65 8.08 -14.64
N ILE A 40 6.13 8.98 -15.48
CA ILE A 40 4.82 9.60 -15.25
C ILE A 40 3.70 8.55 -15.19
N ASP A 41 3.71 7.56 -16.10
CA ASP A 41 2.75 6.46 -16.13
C ASP A 41 2.67 5.70 -14.79
N ALA A 42 3.81 5.58 -14.10
CA ALA A 42 3.88 4.93 -12.80
C ALA A 42 3.12 5.73 -11.71
N ILE A 43 3.15 7.05 -11.78
CA ILE A 43 2.44 7.95 -10.87
C ILE A 43 0.95 7.93 -11.20
N GLU A 44 0.59 7.92 -12.48
CA GLU A 44 -0.80 7.79 -12.93
C GLU A 44 -1.43 6.47 -12.45
N GLU A 45 -0.72 5.35 -12.56
CA GLU A 45 -1.20 4.07 -12.01
C GLU A 45 -1.47 4.14 -10.50
N ILE A 46 -0.62 4.82 -9.73
CA ILE A 46 -0.83 5.00 -8.28
C ILE A 46 -2.11 5.81 -8.04
N TYR A 47 -2.29 6.93 -8.75
CA TYR A 47 -3.50 7.75 -8.63
C TYR A 47 -4.76 7.04 -9.08
N ASP A 48 -4.70 6.18 -10.10
CA ASP A 48 -5.82 5.31 -10.48
C ASP A 48 -6.23 4.37 -9.35
N GLY A 49 -5.25 3.84 -8.62
CA GLY A 49 -5.48 3.03 -7.43
C GLY A 49 -6.16 3.83 -6.31
N ILE A 50 -5.65 5.04 -6.05
CA ILE A 50 -6.19 5.97 -5.05
C ILE A 50 -7.64 6.33 -5.38
N LYS A 51 -7.91 6.75 -6.62
CA LYS A 51 -9.25 7.12 -7.10
C LYS A 51 -10.22 5.96 -6.99
N HIS A 52 -9.77 4.74 -7.33
CA HIS A 52 -10.58 3.54 -7.19
C HIS A 52 -10.97 3.29 -5.72
N ALA A 53 -10.03 3.40 -4.78
CA ALA A 53 -10.32 3.27 -3.35
C ALA A 53 -11.31 4.34 -2.88
N CYS A 54 -11.08 5.60 -3.25
CA CYS A 54 -11.96 6.73 -2.92
C CYS A 54 -13.39 6.49 -3.41
N SER A 55 -13.55 6.05 -4.66
CA SER A 55 -14.86 5.72 -5.23
C SER A 55 -15.54 4.55 -4.52
N TYR A 56 -14.81 3.46 -4.24
CA TYR A 56 -15.36 2.29 -3.59
C TYR A 56 -15.89 2.60 -2.17
N TYR A 57 -15.13 3.38 -1.39
CA TYR A 57 -15.50 3.75 -0.03
C TYR A 57 -16.36 5.02 0.07
N SER A 58 -16.70 5.65 -1.05
CA SER A 58 -17.45 6.91 -1.11
C SER A 58 -16.80 8.03 -0.27
N VAL A 59 -15.49 8.23 -0.48
CA VAL A 59 -14.65 9.22 0.21
C VAL A 59 -14.04 10.15 -0.83
N ASP A 60 -13.98 11.45 -0.53
CA ASP A 60 -13.47 12.45 -1.47
C ASP A 60 -11.96 12.64 -1.33
N LEU A 61 -11.22 12.54 -2.45
CA LEU A 61 -9.84 13.01 -2.52
C LEU A 61 -9.82 14.52 -2.70
N ILE A 62 -9.56 15.25 -1.62
CA ILE A 62 -9.67 16.72 -1.59
C ILE A 62 -8.36 17.46 -1.85
N GLY A 63 -7.25 16.73 -1.97
CA GLY A 63 -5.96 17.33 -2.31
C GLY A 63 -4.76 16.52 -1.84
N GLY A 64 -3.64 17.21 -1.79
CA GLY A 64 -2.34 16.68 -1.42
C GLY A 64 -1.24 17.24 -2.29
N ASP A 65 0.01 16.91 -1.96
CA ASP A 65 1.17 17.51 -2.59
C ASP A 65 1.96 16.47 -3.39
N THR A 66 2.54 16.89 -4.51
CA THR A 66 3.52 16.08 -5.24
C THR A 66 4.89 16.72 -5.14
N THR A 67 5.87 15.98 -4.62
CA THR A 67 7.23 16.49 -4.40
C THR A 67 8.29 15.52 -4.93
N SER A 68 9.50 16.02 -5.13
CA SER A 68 10.65 15.19 -5.49
C SER A 68 11.28 14.54 -4.26
N SER A 69 11.72 13.28 -4.37
CA SER A 69 12.43 12.54 -3.33
C SER A 69 13.76 12.00 -3.85
N ASN A 70 14.81 12.09 -3.03
CA ASN A 70 16.12 11.50 -3.34
C ASN A 70 16.22 10.01 -2.95
N LYS A 71 15.26 9.48 -2.18
CA LYS A 71 15.30 8.13 -1.59
C LYS A 71 14.33 7.12 -2.22
N GLY A 72 13.45 7.55 -3.14
CA GLY A 72 12.51 6.66 -3.82
C GLY A 72 11.08 7.18 -3.76
N LEU A 73 10.11 6.27 -3.67
CA LEU A 73 8.67 6.57 -3.57
C LEU A 73 8.25 6.63 -2.10
N MET A 74 7.57 7.70 -1.71
CA MET A 74 6.93 7.88 -0.41
C MET A 74 5.48 8.32 -0.63
N ILE A 75 4.55 7.72 0.10
CA ILE A 75 3.12 8.05 0.03
C ILE A 75 2.68 8.33 1.46
N SER A 76 2.19 9.54 1.70
CA SER A 76 1.56 9.95 2.95
C SER A 76 0.07 10.16 2.69
N VAL A 77 -0.78 9.59 3.54
CA VAL A 77 -2.23 9.70 3.42
C VAL A 77 -2.79 10.17 4.76
N THR A 78 -3.65 11.17 4.71
CA THR A 78 -4.43 11.61 5.86
C THR A 78 -5.90 11.32 5.55
N CYS A 79 -6.57 10.55 6.40
CA CYS A 79 -8.01 10.32 6.29
C CYS A 79 -8.75 11.12 7.36
N ILE A 80 -9.83 11.76 6.95
CA ILE A 80 -10.69 12.59 7.78
C ILE A 80 -12.08 11.94 7.76
N GLY A 81 -12.72 11.91 8.93
CA GLY A 81 -14.06 11.39 9.09
C GLY A 81 -14.81 12.10 10.22
N ASN A 82 -16.11 11.86 10.30
CA ASN A 82 -16.98 12.51 11.26
C ASN A 82 -17.89 11.46 11.92
N THR A 83 -18.15 11.65 13.22
CA THR A 83 -19.11 10.86 14.00
C THR A 83 -19.54 11.66 15.23
N ASN A 84 -20.56 11.18 15.94
CA ASN A 84 -20.92 11.74 17.23
C ASN A 84 -19.87 11.31 18.28
N SER A 85 -19.46 12.21 19.17
CA SER A 85 -18.44 11.93 20.20
C SER A 85 -18.82 10.73 21.08
N GLU A 86 -20.11 10.56 21.36
CA GLU A 86 -20.66 9.43 22.13
C GLU A 86 -20.52 8.08 21.44
N LYS A 87 -20.30 8.06 20.12
CA LYS A 87 -20.19 6.83 19.32
C LYS A 87 -18.76 6.44 19.00
N ILE A 88 -17.77 7.26 19.36
CA ILE A 88 -16.36 6.96 19.10
C ILE A 88 -15.94 5.73 19.90
N THR A 89 -15.35 4.77 19.21
CA THR A 89 -14.73 3.59 19.83
C THR A 89 -13.24 3.84 20.02
N LEU A 90 -12.77 3.71 21.26
CA LEU A 90 -11.35 3.84 21.60
C LEU A 90 -10.73 2.46 21.83
N ARG A 91 -9.41 2.38 21.72
CA ARG A 91 -8.64 1.18 22.12
C ARG A 91 -8.62 0.94 23.64
N LYS A 92 -9.26 1.80 24.42
CA LYS A 92 -9.37 1.75 25.88
C LYS A 92 -10.83 1.49 26.25
N GLY A 93 -11.05 0.84 27.41
CA GLY A 93 -12.39 0.58 27.94
C GLY A 93 -12.88 -0.86 27.80
N ALA A 94 -12.00 -1.79 27.39
CA ALA A 94 -12.29 -3.22 27.48
C ALA A 94 -12.27 -3.65 28.96
N ASN A 95 -13.22 -4.48 29.36
CA ASN A 95 -13.40 -5.00 30.71
C ASN A 95 -13.11 -6.50 30.79
N GLU A 96 -12.95 -7.00 32.01
CA GLU A 96 -12.91 -8.44 32.26
C GLU A 96 -14.22 -9.08 31.78
N ASN A 97 -14.09 -10.22 31.09
CA ASN A 97 -15.16 -10.98 30.43
C ASN A 97 -15.70 -10.40 29.10
N ASP A 98 -15.09 -9.35 28.54
CA ASP A 98 -15.41 -8.93 27.16
C ASP A 98 -14.95 -9.98 26.14
N LEU A 99 -15.70 -10.11 25.04
CA LEU A 99 -15.37 -11.02 23.95
C LEU A 99 -14.34 -10.40 23.00
N LEU A 100 -13.25 -11.13 22.75
CA LEU A 100 -12.31 -10.80 21.69
C LEU A 100 -12.79 -11.41 20.37
N VAL A 101 -13.20 -10.56 19.43
CA VAL A 101 -13.73 -10.96 18.12
C VAL A 101 -12.88 -10.39 17.00
N VAL A 102 -12.72 -11.14 15.93
CA VAL A 102 -12.07 -10.72 14.68
C VAL A 102 -13.05 -10.81 13.52
N SER A 103 -12.98 -9.88 12.58
CA SER A 103 -13.94 -9.77 11.47
C SER A 103 -13.63 -10.69 10.27
N GLY A 104 -12.49 -11.37 10.27
CA GLY A 104 -12.07 -12.24 9.18
C GLY A 104 -10.77 -12.99 9.46
N ASP A 105 -10.17 -13.56 8.42
CA ASP A 105 -8.99 -14.41 8.53
C ASP A 105 -7.72 -13.62 8.87
N LEU A 106 -6.93 -14.17 9.78
CA LEU A 106 -5.62 -13.64 10.15
C LEU A 106 -4.51 -14.35 9.38
N GLY A 107 -3.45 -13.60 9.02
CA GLY A 107 -2.23 -14.18 8.43
C GLY A 107 -2.17 -14.23 6.89
N SER A 108 -3.28 -14.01 6.18
CA SER A 108 -3.32 -14.06 4.70
C SER A 108 -2.38 -13.04 4.04
N ALA A 109 -2.28 -11.83 4.58
CA ALA A 109 -1.36 -10.81 4.07
C ALA A 109 0.13 -11.21 4.23
N TYR A 110 0.46 -11.88 5.34
CA TYR A 110 1.81 -12.39 5.60
C TYR A 110 2.16 -13.53 4.65
N MET A 111 1.25 -14.49 4.45
CA MET A 111 1.42 -15.56 3.46
C MET A 111 1.60 -15.01 2.04
N GLY A 112 0.81 -14.01 1.66
CA GLY A 112 0.96 -13.31 0.38
C GLY A 112 2.35 -12.67 0.22
N LEU A 113 2.88 -12.04 1.27
CA LEU A 113 4.24 -11.50 1.28
C LEU A 113 5.30 -12.60 1.12
N GLN A 114 5.18 -13.72 1.83
CA GLN A 114 6.12 -14.85 1.73
C GLN A 114 6.17 -15.42 0.29
N VAL A 115 5.03 -15.51 -0.39
CA VAL A 115 4.99 -15.92 -1.81
C VAL A 115 5.71 -14.92 -2.70
N LEU A 116 5.54 -13.61 -2.47
CA LEU A 116 6.21 -12.56 -3.25
C LEU A 116 7.73 -12.54 -3.02
N GLU A 117 8.18 -12.73 -1.79
CA GLU A 117 9.60 -12.80 -1.43
C GLU A 117 10.28 -14.01 -2.07
N ARG A 118 9.61 -15.17 -2.06
CA ARG A 118 10.11 -16.38 -2.73
C ARG A 118 10.24 -16.18 -4.25
N LYS A 119 9.26 -15.55 -4.90
CA LYS A 119 9.35 -15.22 -6.34
C LYS A 119 10.52 -14.28 -6.63
N LYS A 120 10.78 -13.29 -5.77
CA LYS A 120 11.92 -12.37 -5.90
C LYS A 120 13.25 -13.13 -5.83
N PHE A 121 13.39 -14.06 -4.88
CA PHE A 121 14.58 -14.89 -4.74
C PHE A 121 14.83 -15.76 -5.98
N LEU A 122 13.80 -16.46 -6.48
CA LEU A 122 13.90 -17.27 -7.69
C LEU A 122 14.28 -16.44 -8.92
N ARG A 123 13.70 -15.24 -9.08
CA ARG A 123 14.06 -14.32 -10.16
C ARG A 123 15.53 -13.91 -10.11
N LEU A 124 16.07 -13.72 -8.91
CA LEU A 124 17.45 -13.32 -8.70
C LEU A 124 18.43 -14.45 -9.07
N ILE A 125 18.11 -15.70 -8.70
CA ILE A 125 18.88 -16.90 -9.10
C ILE A 125 18.86 -17.08 -10.62
N LEU A 126 17.68 -16.99 -11.25
CA LEU A 126 17.57 -17.16 -12.70
C LEU A 126 18.39 -16.11 -13.46
N ASN A 127 18.35 -14.85 -13.02
CA ASN A 127 19.17 -13.79 -13.60
C ASN A 127 20.68 -14.05 -13.42
N LEU A 128 21.11 -14.53 -12.26
CA LEU A 128 22.52 -14.88 -12.02
C LEU A 128 22.98 -16.02 -12.95
N ASN A 129 22.16 -17.05 -13.14
CA ASN A 129 22.47 -18.15 -14.05
C ASN A 129 22.52 -17.70 -15.52
N GLN A 130 21.63 -16.78 -15.93
CA GLN A 130 21.67 -16.18 -17.27
C GLN A 130 22.95 -15.37 -17.48
N THR A 131 23.34 -14.53 -16.52
CA THR A 131 24.59 -13.77 -16.58
C THR A 131 25.82 -14.68 -16.61
N PHE A 132 25.83 -15.78 -15.84
CA PHE A 132 26.90 -16.77 -15.87
C PHE A 132 27.02 -17.48 -17.23
N LEU A 133 25.90 -17.88 -17.83
CA LEU A 133 25.87 -18.51 -19.15
C LEU A 133 26.38 -17.56 -20.24
N THR A 134 26.00 -16.29 -20.22
CA THR A 134 26.46 -15.29 -21.20
C THR A 134 27.97 -15.05 -21.08
N THR A 135 28.53 -14.95 -19.87
CA THR A 135 29.98 -14.78 -19.67
C THR A 135 30.77 -15.99 -20.17
N VAL A 136 30.28 -17.22 -19.96
CA VAL A 136 30.97 -18.44 -20.41
C VAL A 136 30.97 -18.57 -21.94
N ILE A 137 29.91 -18.13 -22.62
CA ILE A 137 29.82 -18.14 -24.09
C ILE A 137 30.81 -17.13 -24.70
N VAL A 138 30.87 -15.90 -24.17
CA VAL A 138 31.83 -14.87 -24.66
C VAL A 138 33.29 -15.27 -24.44
N SER A 139 33.57 -16.07 -23.40
CA SER A 139 34.94 -16.54 -23.09
C SER A 139 35.41 -17.73 -23.95
N ARG A 140 34.50 -18.33 -24.75
CA ARG A 140 34.81 -19.46 -25.63
C ARG A 140 34.99 -19.05 -27.10
N ASP A 141 34.60 -17.83 -27.45
CA ASP A 141 34.70 -17.26 -28.80
C ASP A 141 35.93 -16.34 -28.98
N SER A 142 36.92 -16.40 -28.08
CA SER A 142 38.23 -15.72 -28.13
C SER A 142 39.36 -16.74 -28.10
#